data_AF-A0AAW6NK49-F1
#
_entry.id   AF-A0AAW6NK49-F1
#
_cell.length_a   1.000
_cell.length_b   1.000
_cell.length_c   1.000
_cell.angle_alpha   90.00
_cell.angle_beta   90.00
_cell.angle_gamma   90.00
#
_symmetry.space_group_name_H-M   'P 1'
#
loop_
_entity.id
_entity.type
_entity.pdbx_description
1 polymer ?
#
loop_
_entity_poly.entity_id
_entity_poly.type
_entity_poly.pdbx_seq_one_letter_code
_entity_poly.pdbx_strand_id
1 'polypeptide(L)'
;MHTQTIFELSQEAERLLQLALNNLDSLKSMPIAKLDSTTAAMSGVNNNVLPLHFSARGVDAQQAMLNNELRKITRLEMVLAIVGTMKAGKSTTINAIVGTEVLPNRNRPMTALPTLIRHTPGQKEPVLHFLHVSPIDTLITQLQKKLCDKDRGKLARRLEIDKDMNTLLERIERGEAFEKHHLGAEPIFHCLKSL
;
A
#
# COMPACT_ATOMS: atom_id res chain seq x y z
N MET A 1 24.06 -18.53 19.34
CA MET A 1 24.95 -18.32 18.17
C MET A 1 24.33 -17.38 17.14
N HIS A 2 23.09 -17.58 16.66
CA HIS A 2 22.53 -16.74 15.58
C HIS A 2 22.29 -15.25 15.93
N THR A 3 21.96 -14.93 17.18
CA THR A 3 21.68 -13.53 17.59
C THR A 3 22.88 -12.61 17.47
N GLN A 4 24.08 -13.12 17.79
CA GLN A 4 25.32 -12.34 17.70
C GLN A 4 25.71 -12.08 16.25
N THR A 5 25.57 -13.08 15.37
CA THR A 5 25.80 -12.91 13.93
C THR A 5 24.84 -11.91 13.30
N ILE A 6 23.56 -11.93 13.67
CA ILE A 6 22.57 -10.97 13.16
C ILE A 6 22.93 -9.55 13.60
N PHE A 7 23.34 -9.39 14.87
CA PHE A 7 23.76 -8.10 15.40
C PHE A 7 25.00 -7.54 14.66
N GLU A 8 26.03 -8.36 14.49
CA GLU A 8 27.25 -7.98 13.76
C GLU A 8 26.96 -7.59 12.30
N LEU A 9 26.12 -8.38 11.61
CA LEU A 9 25.68 -8.06 10.24
C LEU A 9 24.87 -6.76 10.18
N SER A 10 24.00 -6.50 11.17
CA SER A 10 23.22 -5.26 11.21
C SER A 10 24.11 -4.03 11.42
N GLN A 11 25.16 -4.14 12.25
CA GLN A 11 26.11 -3.05 12.47
C GLN A 11 26.95 -2.76 11.23
N GLU A 12 27.46 -3.77 10.53
CA GLU A 12 28.20 -3.52 9.29
C GLU A 12 27.30 -2.94 8.20
N ALA A 13 26.05 -3.41 8.09
CA ALA A 13 25.10 -2.85 7.14
C ALA A 13 24.77 -1.37 7.46
N GLU A 14 24.62 -1.02 8.74
CA GLU A 14 24.46 0.36 9.18
C GLU A 14 25.67 1.22 8.79
N ARG A 15 26.89 0.73 9.07
CA ARG A 15 28.15 1.40 8.73
C ARG A 15 28.26 1.69 7.23
N LEU A 16 27.91 0.71 6.39
CA LEU A 16 27.95 0.84 4.94
C LEU A 16 26.92 1.87 4.42
N LEU A 17 25.72 1.91 5.01
CA LEU A 17 24.71 2.91 4.65
C LEU A 17 25.14 4.33 5.06
N GLN A 18 25.72 4.49 6.25
CA GLN A 18 26.27 5.78 6.69
C GLN A 18 27.40 6.24 5.77
N LEU A 19 28.30 5.34 5.36
CA LEU A 19 29.35 5.64 4.39
C LEU A 19 28.77 6.09 3.05
N ALA A 20 27.74 5.40 2.54
CA ALA A 20 27.07 5.76 1.29
C ALA A 20 26.43 7.15 1.37
N LEU A 21 25.80 7.50 2.51
CA LEU A 21 25.24 8.82 2.75
C LEU A 21 26.33 9.90 2.76
N ASN A 22 27.43 9.69 3.49
CA ASN A 22 28.55 10.64 3.54
C ASN A 22 29.17 10.90 2.15
N ASN A 23 29.30 9.85 1.33
CA ASN A 23 29.77 9.98 -0.04
C ASN A 23 28.80 10.81 -0.88
N LEU A 24 27.49 10.59 -0.73
CA LEU A 24 26.45 11.32 -1.44
C LEU A 24 26.44 12.81 -1.05
N ASP A 25 26.58 13.12 0.24
CA ASP A 25 26.65 14.50 0.74
C ASP A 25 27.95 15.20 0.26
N SER A 26 29.06 14.46 0.20
CA SER A 26 30.31 14.97 -0.39
C SER A 26 30.14 15.33 -1.87
N LEU A 27 29.44 14.50 -2.63
CA LEU A 27 29.11 14.77 -4.03
C LEU A 27 28.21 16.00 -4.19
N LYS A 28 27.25 16.23 -3.28
CA LYS A 28 26.44 17.46 -3.28
C LYS A 28 27.27 18.72 -3.04
N SER A 29 28.29 18.62 -2.20
CA SER A 29 29.18 19.76 -1.88
C SER A 29 30.19 20.07 -2.99
N MET A 30 30.45 19.11 -3.89
CA MET A 30 31.27 19.36 -5.08
C MET A 30 30.46 20.17 -6.11
N PRO A 31 31.05 21.19 -6.75
CA PRO A 31 30.36 21.98 -7.76
C PRO A 31 30.15 21.15 -9.04
N ILE A 32 29.09 20.34 -9.09
CA ILE A 32 28.61 19.63 -10.30
C ILE A 32 27.81 20.61 -11.19
N ALA A 33 28.29 21.84 -11.32
CA ALA A 33 27.65 22.91 -12.09
C ALA A 33 27.91 22.81 -13.62
N LYS A 34 28.27 21.63 -14.15
CA LYS A 34 28.52 21.43 -15.59
C LYS A 34 28.11 20.05 -16.11
N LEU A 35 26.92 19.57 -15.77
CA LEU A 35 26.29 18.46 -16.51
C LEU A 35 24.83 18.75 -16.90
N ASP A 36 24.47 20.02 -17.05
CA ASP A 36 23.20 20.46 -17.65
C ASP A 36 23.30 20.70 -19.17
N SER A 37 24.39 20.28 -19.82
CA SER A 37 24.59 20.47 -21.26
C SER A 37 24.72 19.16 -22.02
N THR A 38 23.67 18.33 -22.00
CA THR A 38 23.28 17.50 -23.16
C THR A 38 21.77 17.26 -23.13
N THR A 39 21.02 18.31 -23.44
CA THR A 39 19.75 18.20 -24.17
C THR A 39 19.96 17.40 -25.47
N ALA A 40 19.84 16.07 -25.43
CA ALA A 40 19.65 15.21 -26.62
C ALA A 40 19.36 13.74 -26.25
N ALA A 41 18.22 13.47 -25.61
CA ALA A 41 17.54 12.18 -25.74
C ALA A 41 16.03 12.39 -25.52
N MET A 42 15.41 13.01 -26.52
CA MET A 42 13.96 12.98 -26.71
C MET A 42 13.52 11.52 -26.93
N SER A 43 12.50 11.06 -26.20
CA SER A 43 11.31 10.41 -26.76
C SER A 43 10.47 9.84 -25.62
N GLY A 44 9.18 10.19 -25.63
CA GLY A 44 8.24 9.83 -24.59
C GLY A 44 8.07 8.32 -24.48
N VAL A 45 8.31 7.80 -23.27
CA VAL A 45 7.64 6.60 -22.76
C VAL A 45 7.41 6.84 -21.27
N ASN A 46 6.15 6.72 -20.85
CA ASN A 46 5.71 6.83 -19.45
C ASN A 46 6.29 5.70 -18.60
N ASN A 47 7.58 5.78 -18.28
CA ASN A 47 8.23 4.85 -17.39
C ASN A 47 8.31 5.51 -16.00
N ASN A 48 7.51 5.00 -15.05
CA ASN A 48 7.54 5.36 -13.62
C ASN A 48 8.85 4.96 -12.91
N VAL A 49 9.94 4.79 -13.65
CA VAL A 49 11.26 4.45 -13.15
C VAL A 49 12.08 5.74 -13.20
N LEU A 50 12.25 6.36 -12.03
CA LEU A 50 13.13 7.52 -11.87
C LEU A 50 14.50 7.18 -12.44
N PRO A 51 15.01 7.91 -13.45
CA PRO A 51 16.35 7.66 -13.95
C PRO A 51 17.35 7.96 -12.83
N LEU A 52 18.18 6.97 -12.50
CA LEU A 52 19.36 7.09 -11.64
C LEU A 52 20.46 7.92 -12.34
N HIS A 53 20.09 9.04 -12.97
CA HIS A 53 21.04 9.97 -13.56
C HIS A 53 21.57 10.88 -12.46
N PHE A 54 22.85 11.23 -12.54
CA PHE A 54 23.56 12.15 -11.63
C PHE A 54 23.02 13.59 -11.79
N SER A 55 21.75 13.75 -11.43
CA SER A 55 20.98 14.98 -11.44
C SER A 55 20.66 15.32 -9.99
N ALA A 56 20.48 16.60 -9.66
CA ALA A 56 20.11 17.01 -8.30
C ALA A 56 18.90 16.22 -7.76
N ARG A 57 17.88 16.01 -8.61
CA ARG A 57 16.69 15.21 -8.26
C ARG A 57 16.99 13.73 -8.04
N GLY A 58 17.87 13.13 -8.84
CA GLY A 58 18.29 11.74 -8.69
C GLY A 58 19.05 11.51 -7.38
N VAL A 59 19.94 12.45 -7.04
CA VAL A 59 20.71 12.42 -5.79
C VAL A 59 19.78 12.55 -4.57
N ASP A 60 18.80 13.45 -4.59
CA ASP A 60 17.82 13.59 -3.50
C ASP A 60 16.98 12.31 -3.30
N ALA A 61 16.54 11.69 -4.41
CA ALA A 61 15.81 10.43 -4.35
C ALA A 61 16.66 9.28 -3.77
N GLN A 62 17.93 9.21 -4.14
CA GLN A 62 18.88 8.25 -3.57
C GLN A 62 19.11 8.50 -2.07
N GLN A 63 19.24 9.75 -1.63
CA GLN A 63 19.37 10.08 -0.22
C GLN A 63 18.14 9.64 0.58
N ALA A 64 16.94 9.91 0.05
CA ALA A 64 15.69 9.49 0.69
C ALA A 64 15.59 7.96 0.79
N MET A 65 16.01 7.24 -0.26
CA MET A 65 16.08 5.78 -0.24
C MET A 65 17.05 5.26 0.83
N LEU A 66 18.29 5.78 0.87
CA LEU A 66 19.30 5.35 1.84
C LEU A 66 18.87 5.63 3.29
N ASN A 67 18.28 6.80 3.56
CA ASN A 67 17.72 7.12 4.88
C ASN A 67 16.59 6.16 5.28
N ASN A 68 15.77 5.73 4.31
CA ASN A 68 14.73 4.75 4.57
C ASN A 68 15.30 3.36 4.88
N GLU A 69 16.34 2.90 4.16
CA GLU A 69 17.02 1.64 4.48
C GLU A 69 17.71 1.69 5.85
N LEU A 70 18.36 2.81 6.19
CA LEU A 70 19.00 3.02 7.49
C LEU A 70 17.96 2.91 8.62
N ARG A 71 16.80 3.53 8.43
CA ARG A 71 15.67 3.41 9.36
C ARG A 71 15.19 1.96 9.50
N LYS A 72 15.10 1.20 8.41
CA LYS A 72 14.66 -0.20 8.46
C LYS A 72 15.63 -1.07 9.25
N ILE A 73 16.94 -0.92 9.03
CA ILE A 73 17.96 -1.68 9.75
C ILE A 73 17.95 -1.34 11.24
N THR A 74 17.97 -0.06 11.58
CA THR A 74 17.98 0.41 12.99
C THR A 74 16.74 -0.01 13.77
N ARG A 75 15.58 -0.12 13.11
CA ARG A 75 14.32 -0.54 13.72
C ARG A 75 13.99 -2.02 13.51
N LEU A 76 14.86 -2.78 12.84
CA LEU A 76 14.60 -4.16 12.44
C LEU A 76 13.27 -4.32 11.69
N GLU A 77 12.90 -3.33 10.88
CA GLU A 77 11.68 -3.34 10.06
C GLU A 77 11.92 -4.18 8.80
N MET A 78 11.14 -5.23 8.61
CA MET A 78 11.11 -6.04 7.38
C MET A 78 9.90 -5.65 6.52
N VAL A 79 10.11 -5.51 5.21
CA VAL A 79 9.03 -5.36 4.24
C VAL A 79 8.87 -6.65 3.46
N LEU A 80 7.69 -7.28 3.57
CA LEU A 80 7.33 -8.49 2.85
C LEU A 80 6.28 -8.18 1.78
N ALA A 81 6.61 -8.44 0.51
CA ALA A 81 5.66 -8.34 -0.60
C ALA A 81 5.05 -9.71 -0.88
N ILE A 82 3.72 -9.83 -0.77
CA ILE A 82 2.97 -11.06 -1.06
C ILE A 82 2.20 -10.88 -2.36
N VAL A 83 2.63 -11.59 -3.40
CA VAL A 83 2.06 -11.52 -4.75
C VAL A 83 1.54 -12.89 -5.17
N GLY A 84 0.47 -12.92 -5.96
CA GLY A 84 -0.10 -14.16 -6.45
C GLY A 84 -1.48 -13.93 -7.06
N THR A 85 -1.93 -14.89 -7.86
CA THR A 85 -3.26 -14.87 -8.48
C THR A 85 -4.36 -14.86 -7.42
N MET A 86 -5.58 -14.51 -7.86
CA MET A 86 -6.75 -14.53 -6.98
C MET A 86 -6.95 -15.95 -6.42
N LYS A 87 -7.38 -16.06 -5.16
CA LYS A 87 -7.58 -17.33 -4.44
C LYS A 87 -6.31 -18.16 -4.16
N ALA A 88 -5.12 -17.61 -4.35
CA ALA A 88 -3.85 -18.27 -3.98
C ALA A 88 -3.57 -18.31 -2.45
N GLY A 89 -4.56 -17.98 -1.60
CA GLY A 89 -4.39 -17.99 -0.13
C GLY A 89 -3.66 -16.77 0.47
N LYS A 90 -3.41 -15.70 -0.29
CA LYS A 90 -2.65 -14.51 0.18
C LYS A 90 -3.22 -13.90 1.46
N SER A 91 -4.52 -13.59 1.50
CA SER A 91 -5.17 -13.03 2.68
C SER A 91 -5.13 -14.00 3.86
N THR A 92 -5.25 -15.30 3.61
CA THR A 92 -5.12 -16.36 4.62
C THR A 92 -3.74 -16.37 5.24
N THR A 93 -2.68 -16.33 4.41
CA THR A 93 -1.29 -16.27 4.88
C THR A 93 -1.03 -15.00 5.70
N ILE A 94 -1.54 -13.86 5.25
CA ILE A 94 -1.42 -12.60 5.99
C ILE A 94 -2.11 -12.67 7.35
N ASN A 95 -3.36 -13.14 7.41
CA ASN A 95 -4.09 -13.28 8.67
C ASN A 95 -3.37 -14.24 9.63
N ALA A 96 -2.75 -15.30 9.11
CA ALA A 96 -1.94 -16.22 9.91
C ALA A 96 -0.68 -15.56 10.48
N ILE A 97 0.01 -14.72 9.69
CA ILE A 97 1.19 -13.95 10.15
C ILE A 97 0.78 -12.91 11.20
N VAL A 98 -0.34 -12.22 10.99
CA VAL A 98 -0.88 -11.23 11.94
C VAL A 98 -1.43 -11.90 13.21
N GLY A 99 -1.89 -13.14 13.10
CA GLY A 99 -2.55 -13.87 14.19
C GLY A 99 -4.00 -13.46 14.44
N THR A 100 -4.62 -12.74 13.49
CA THR A 100 -6.02 -12.27 13.61
C THR A 100 -6.65 -12.16 12.22
N GLU A 101 -7.94 -12.46 12.11
CA GLU A 101 -8.69 -12.35 10.86
C GLU A 101 -9.08 -10.89 10.55
N VAL A 102 -8.13 -10.11 10.03
CA VAL A 102 -8.35 -8.72 9.61
C VAL A 102 -8.75 -8.59 8.14
N LEU A 103 -8.14 -9.38 7.26
CA LEU A 103 -8.46 -9.35 5.84
C LEU A 103 -9.55 -10.37 5.52
N PRO A 104 -10.53 -10.01 4.68
CA PRO A 104 -11.54 -10.97 4.25
C PRO A 104 -10.93 -12.03 3.32
N ASN A 105 -11.39 -13.28 3.48
CA ASN A 105 -10.99 -14.44 2.68
C ASN A 105 -12.23 -15.10 2.05
N ARG A 106 -12.39 -15.02 0.73
CA ARG A 106 -13.48 -15.67 -0.03
C ARG A 106 -13.00 -16.20 -1.36
N ASN A 107 -13.81 -17.10 -1.92
CA ASN A 107 -13.65 -17.62 -3.28
C ASN A 107 -14.10 -16.64 -4.38
N ARG A 108 -14.31 -15.34 -4.11
CA ARG A 108 -14.55 -14.31 -5.13
C ARG A 108 -13.30 -13.41 -5.21
N PRO A 109 -12.97 -12.84 -6.39
CA PRO A 109 -12.08 -11.69 -6.48
C PRO A 109 -12.35 -10.66 -5.37
N MET A 110 -11.45 -10.50 -4.39
CA MET A 110 -11.69 -9.58 -3.25
C MET A 110 -10.74 -8.37 -3.24
N THR A 111 -9.45 -8.59 -3.51
CA THR A 111 -8.44 -7.54 -3.28
C THR A 111 -8.01 -6.88 -4.60
N ALA A 112 -8.69 -5.79 -4.95
CA ALA A 112 -8.21 -4.86 -5.98
C ALA A 112 -7.37 -3.71 -5.39
N LEU A 113 -7.56 -3.42 -4.09
CA LEU A 113 -6.89 -2.32 -3.40
C LEU A 113 -5.54 -2.77 -2.81
N PRO A 114 -4.42 -2.14 -3.20
CA PRO A 114 -3.13 -2.34 -2.53
C PRO A 114 -3.28 -2.03 -1.04
N THR A 115 -3.00 -3.03 -0.19
CA THR A 115 -3.19 -2.92 1.26
C THR A 115 -1.84 -3.03 1.95
N LEU A 116 -1.49 -2.00 2.72
CA LEU A 116 -0.30 -2.00 3.57
C LEU A 116 -0.69 -2.38 5.00
N ILE A 117 -0.06 -3.41 5.54
CA ILE A 117 -0.22 -3.79 6.94
C ILE A 117 1.11 -3.52 7.64
N ARG A 118 1.04 -2.80 8.77
CA ARG A 118 2.21 -2.41 9.55
C ARG A 118 1.99 -2.74 11.01
N HIS A 119 2.84 -3.59 11.57
CA HIS A 119 2.92 -3.76 13.01
C HIS A 119 3.46 -2.47 13.65
N THR A 120 2.76 -1.95 14.65
CA THR A 120 3.15 -0.73 15.36
C THR A 120 3.30 -1.06 16.85
N PRO A 121 4.47 -0.80 17.47
CA PRO A 121 4.67 -1.07 18.90
C PRO A 121 3.58 -0.42 19.76
N GLY A 122 2.98 -1.19 20.66
CA GLY A 122 1.91 -0.74 21.54
C GLY A 122 0.49 -0.82 20.95
N GLN A 123 0.34 -1.06 19.65
CA GLN A 123 -0.96 -1.25 19.01
C GLN A 123 -1.46 -2.68 19.24
N LYS A 124 -2.46 -2.86 20.12
CA LYS A 124 -3.06 -4.17 20.42
C LYS A 124 -4.20 -4.54 19.47
N GLU A 125 -5.02 -3.56 19.12
CA GLU A 125 -6.15 -3.75 18.19
C GLU A 125 -5.80 -3.20 16.81
N PRO A 126 -6.21 -3.85 15.71
CA PRO A 126 -5.94 -3.33 14.38
C PRO A 126 -6.70 -2.03 14.13
N VAL A 127 -6.07 -1.13 13.37
CA VAL A 127 -6.66 0.15 12.93
C VAL A 127 -6.53 0.24 11.42
N LEU A 128 -7.65 0.47 10.74
CA LEU A 128 -7.68 0.73 9.31
C LEU A 128 -7.72 2.24 9.07
N HIS A 129 -6.69 2.75 8.39
CA HIS A 129 -6.67 4.11 7.88
C HIS A 129 -7.04 4.10 6.39
N PHE A 130 -8.25 4.56 6.09
CA PHE A 130 -8.78 4.61 4.73
C PHE A 130 -8.81 6.05 4.22
N LEU A 131 -7.61 6.58 3.93
CA LEU A 131 -7.40 8.01 3.68
C LEU A 131 -8.01 8.52 2.36
N HIS A 132 -8.08 7.65 1.35
CA HIS A 132 -8.47 8.01 -0.02
C HIS A 132 -9.86 7.47 -0.41
N VAL A 133 -10.87 7.72 0.44
CA VAL A 133 -12.28 7.32 0.22
C VAL A 133 -13.00 8.11 -0.88
N SER A 134 -12.58 9.33 -1.18
CA SER A 134 -13.31 10.25 -2.09
C SER A 134 -13.69 9.66 -3.46
N PRO A 135 -12.81 8.91 -4.17
CA PRO A 135 -13.18 8.25 -5.42
C PRO A 135 -14.30 7.22 -5.24
N ILE A 136 -14.31 6.51 -4.12
CA ILE A 136 -15.32 5.51 -3.78
C ILE A 136 -16.63 6.20 -3.45
N ASP A 137 -16.62 7.24 -2.62
CA ASP A 137 -17.84 8.00 -2.28
C ASP A 137 -18.49 8.59 -3.54
N THR A 138 -17.67 9.07 -4.48
CA THR A 138 -18.14 9.57 -5.79
C THR A 138 -18.81 8.45 -6.59
N LEU A 139 -18.19 7.26 -6.63
CA LEU A 139 -18.75 6.10 -7.30
C LEU A 139 -20.07 5.66 -6.66
N ILE A 140 -20.14 5.57 -5.33
CA ILE A 140 -21.36 5.22 -4.59
C ILE A 140 -22.49 6.19 -4.91
N THR A 141 -22.21 7.49 -4.92
CA THR A 141 -23.21 8.52 -5.29
C THR A 141 -23.70 8.36 -6.73
N GLN A 142 -22.81 8.03 -7.67
CA GLN A 142 -23.19 7.76 -9.07
C GLN A 142 -24.02 6.48 -9.21
N LEU A 143 -23.68 5.43 -8.47
CA LEU A 143 -24.41 4.17 -8.45
C LEU A 143 -25.80 4.33 -7.83
N GLN A 144 -25.91 5.05 -6.71
CA GLN A 144 -27.17 5.33 -6.04
C GLN A 144 -28.17 5.99 -7.00
N LYS A 145 -27.76 7.05 -7.71
CA LYS A 145 -28.61 7.72 -8.73
C LYS A 145 -29.11 6.74 -9.79
N LYS A 146 -28.22 5.88 -10.30
CA LYS A 146 -28.57 4.90 -11.34
C LYS A 146 -29.41 3.73 -10.82
N LEU A 147 -29.35 3.42 -9.53
CA LEU A 147 -30.15 2.38 -8.89
C LEU A 147 -31.57 2.85 -8.61
N CYS A 148 -31.76 4.13 -8.25
CA CYS A 148 -33.11 4.72 -8.14
C CYS A 148 -33.93 4.60 -9.43
N ASP A 149 -33.27 4.65 -10.60
CA ASP A 149 -33.91 4.59 -11.91
C ASP A 149 -34.15 3.16 -12.43
N LYS A 150 -33.70 2.11 -11.72
CA LYS A 150 -33.72 0.72 -12.20
C LYS A 150 -34.46 -0.23 -11.27
N ASP A 151 -35.23 -1.13 -11.89
CA ASP A 151 -35.90 -2.23 -11.19
C ASP A 151 -34.88 -3.26 -10.64
N ARG A 152 -34.83 -3.40 -9.31
CA ARG A 152 -34.00 -4.39 -8.59
C ARG A 152 -34.21 -5.82 -9.11
N GLY A 153 -35.43 -6.16 -9.54
CA GLY A 153 -35.75 -7.48 -10.07
C GLY A 153 -35.00 -7.82 -11.37
N LYS A 154 -34.69 -6.81 -12.20
CA LYS A 154 -33.88 -6.98 -13.42
C LYS A 154 -32.38 -7.07 -13.12
N LEU A 155 -31.89 -6.38 -12.08
CA LEU A 155 -30.50 -6.50 -11.63
C LEU A 155 -30.20 -7.90 -11.08
N ALA A 156 -31.11 -8.44 -10.26
CA ALA A 156 -30.97 -9.76 -9.65
C ALA A 156 -30.88 -10.92 -10.66
N ARG A 157 -31.40 -10.73 -11.88
CA ARG A 157 -31.29 -11.73 -12.96
C ARG A 157 -29.95 -11.70 -13.68
N ARG A 158 -29.21 -10.59 -13.61
CA ARG A 158 -27.92 -10.39 -14.31
C ARG A 158 -26.72 -10.45 -13.38
N LEU A 159 -26.92 -10.22 -12.09
CA LEU A 159 -25.91 -10.29 -11.06
C LEU A 159 -26.15 -11.53 -10.22
N GLU A 160 -25.10 -12.30 -9.95
CA GLU A 160 -25.11 -13.28 -8.87
C GLU A 160 -25.17 -12.52 -7.55
N ILE A 161 -26.39 -12.25 -7.08
CA ILE A 161 -26.61 -11.57 -5.80
C ILE A 161 -26.50 -12.59 -4.68
N ASP A 162 -25.35 -12.60 -4.01
CA ASP A 162 -25.19 -13.28 -2.74
C ASP A 162 -25.66 -12.38 -1.57
N LYS A 163 -25.58 -12.92 -0.34
CA LYS A 163 -25.97 -12.20 0.88
C LYS A 163 -25.23 -10.86 1.03
N ASP A 164 -23.97 -10.80 0.63
CA ASP A 164 -23.12 -9.64 0.88
C ASP A 164 -23.30 -8.58 -0.20
N MET A 165 -23.57 -9.00 -1.44
CA MET A 165 -24.00 -8.11 -2.52
C MET A 165 -25.33 -7.44 -2.16
N ASN A 166 -26.26 -8.15 -1.53
CA ASN A 166 -27.48 -7.53 -1.00
C ASN A 166 -27.18 -6.46 0.04
N THR A 167 -26.32 -6.76 1.03
CA THR A 167 -25.90 -5.77 2.04
C THR A 167 -25.25 -4.54 1.39
N LEU A 168 -24.41 -4.75 0.37
CA LEU A 168 -23.78 -3.65 -0.36
C LEU A 168 -24.81 -2.80 -1.13
N LEU A 169 -25.75 -3.44 -1.84
CA LEU A 169 -26.79 -2.73 -2.60
C LEU A 169 -27.69 -1.89 -1.68
N GLU A 170 -28.10 -2.44 -0.54
CA GLU A 170 -28.87 -1.69 0.48
C GLU A 170 -28.09 -0.48 1.00
N ARG A 171 -26.78 -0.64 1.24
CA ARG A 171 -25.91 0.45 1.69
C ARG A 171 -25.78 1.56 0.64
N ILE A 172 -25.64 1.18 -0.64
CA ILE A 172 -25.59 2.12 -1.76
C ILE A 172 -26.91 2.89 -1.90
N GLU A 173 -28.05 2.22 -1.77
CA GLU A 173 -29.37 2.87 -1.83
C GLU A 173 -29.56 3.90 -0.72
N ARG A 174 -29.08 3.59 0.48
CA ARG A 174 -29.10 4.51 1.62
C ARG A 174 -28.12 5.68 1.49
N GLY A 175 -27.14 5.58 0.58
CA GLY A 175 -26.11 6.61 0.38
C GLY A 175 -25.14 6.73 1.56
N GLU A 176 -24.93 5.66 2.31
CA GLU A 176 -24.00 5.65 3.44
C GLU A 176 -22.55 5.72 2.94
N ALA A 177 -21.80 6.73 3.38
CA ALA A 177 -20.39 6.90 3.05
C ALA A 177 -19.49 5.85 3.74
N PHE A 178 -18.27 5.69 3.24
CA PHE A 178 -17.25 4.89 3.93
C PHE A 178 -16.54 5.74 4.98
N GLU A 179 -16.42 5.20 6.20
CA GLU A 179 -15.65 5.86 7.23
C GLU A 179 -14.15 5.78 6.89
N LYS A 180 -13.41 6.82 7.28
CA LYS A 180 -11.96 6.89 7.07
C LYS A 180 -11.17 6.08 8.08
N HIS A 181 -11.81 5.67 9.17
CA HIS A 181 -11.15 5.08 10.32
C HIS A 181 -12.02 3.98 10.91
N HIS A 182 -11.46 2.79 11.04
CA HIS A 182 -12.10 1.66 11.71
C HIS A 182 -11.15 1.09 12.76
N LEU A 183 -11.70 0.81 13.96
CA LEU A 183 -10.98 0.23 15.09
C LEU A 183 -11.48 -1.20 15.33
N GLY A 184 -10.55 -2.14 15.48
CA GLY A 184 -10.85 -3.54 15.77
C GLY A 184 -11.00 -4.40 14.51
N ALA A 185 -10.80 -5.71 14.67
CA ALA A 185 -10.72 -6.63 13.53
C ALA A 185 -12.07 -6.77 12.80
N GLU A 186 -13.18 -6.86 13.53
CA GLU A 186 -14.50 -7.08 12.97
C GLU A 186 -15.02 -5.88 12.15
N PRO A 187 -14.96 -4.62 12.64
CA PRO A 187 -15.31 -3.45 11.81
C PRO A 187 -14.46 -3.32 10.54
N ILE A 188 -13.16 -3.61 10.65
CA ILE A 188 -12.23 -3.59 9.51
C ILE A 188 -12.63 -4.67 8.49
N PHE A 189 -12.86 -5.89 8.96
CA PHE A 189 -13.28 -7.01 8.10
C PHE A 189 -14.57 -6.67 7.36
N HIS A 190 -15.57 -6.12 8.05
CA HIS A 190 -16.84 -5.73 7.45
C HIS A 190 -16.69 -4.59 6.44
N CYS A 191 -15.87 -3.58 6.75
CA CYS A 191 -15.56 -2.50 5.81
C CYS A 191 -14.92 -3.05 4.53
N LEU A 192 -13.82 -3.81 4.66
CA LEU A 192 -13.09 -4.39 3.52
C LEU A 192 -13.92 -5.37 2.71
N LYS A 193 -14.85 -6.07 3.35
CA LYS A 193 -15.80 -6.97 2.69
C LYS A 193 -16.86 -6.23 1.87
N SER A 194 -17.13 -4.96 2.19
CA SER A 194 -18.11 -4.11 1.51
C SER A 194 -17.51 -3.19 0.43
N LEU A 195 -16.19 -3.22 0.24
CA LEU A 195 -15.48 -2.55 -0.85
C LEU A 195 -15.46 -3.42 -2.12
#